data_AF-A0A925HC40-F1
#
_entry.id   AF-A0A925HC40-F1
#
_cell.length_a   1.000
_cell.length_b   1.000
_cell.length_c   1.000
_cell.angle_alpha   90.00
_cell.angle_beta   90.00
_cell.angle_gamma   90.00
#
_symmetry.space_group_name_H-M   'P 1'
#
loop_
_entity.id
_entity.type
_entity.pdbx_description
1 polymer ?
#
loop_
_entity_poly.entity_id
_entity_poly.type
_entity_poly.pdbx_seq_one_letter_code
_entity_poly.pdbx_strand_id
1 'polypeptide(L)'
;SIMREARTIYVAPTNHLEKKYLEYKLQKYRELNDWGLMLVADASAADIVITFDKTALNYIFTITDRRTSVIVTSGKCVAVNGRLAAEYLGKEIIKKIRDVRAGSDRRSRKKQSRDDEDDDEWSDS
;
A
#
# COMPACT_ATOMS: atom_id res chain seq x y z
N SER A 1 -5.45 0.75 11.33
CA SER A 1 -5.41 1.10 9.89
C SER A 1 -4.88 -0.11 9.14
N ILE A 2 -5.60 -0.56 8.09
CA ILE A 2 -5.31 -1.78 7.32
C ILE A 2 -3.80 -1.95 7.05
N MET A 3 -3.14 -0.94 6.49
CA MET A 3 -1.70 -1.04 6.16
C MET A 3 -0.74 -1.01 7.35
N ARG A 4 -1.17 -0.55 8.53
CA ARG A 4 -0.34 -0.56 9.75
C ARG A 4 -0.38 -1.92 10.47
N GLU A 5 -1.52 -2.58 10.38
CA GLU A 5 -1.76 -3.90 10.97
C GLU A 5 -1.19 -5.02 10.08
N ALA A 6 -1.21 -4.84 8.76
CA ALA A 6 -0.62 -5.80 7.82
C ALA A 6 0.86 -6.12 8.14
N ARG A 7 1.21 -7.40 7.95
CA ARG A 7 2.55 -7.97 8.13
C ARG A 7 3.03 -8.73 6.91
N THR A 8 2.13 -9.29 6.10
CA THR A 8 2.51 -10.09 4.93
C THR A 8 1.94 -9.53 3.63
N ILE A 9 2.77 -9.53 2.59
CA ILE A 9 2.43 -9.05 1.26
C ILE A 9 2.65 -10.18 0.26
N TYR A 10 1.65 -10.41 -0.59
CA TYR A 10 1.78 -11.27 -1.77
C TYR A 10 1.77 -10.43 -3.05
N VAL A 11 2.75 -10.69 -3.91
CA VAL A 11 2.82 -10.12 -5.26
C VAL A 11 2.16 -11.12 -6.22
N ALA A 12 1.05 -10.73 -6.83
CA ALA A 12 0.36 -11.59 -7.80
C ALA A 12 1.18 -11.74 -9.08
N PRO A 13 1.25 -12.94 -9.68
CA PRO A 13 1.90 -13.14 -10.96
C PRO A 13 1.15 -12.38 -12.06
N THR A 14 1.89 -11.91 -13.05
CA THR A 14 1.36 -11.22 -14.23
C THR A 14 2.25 -11.51 -15.44
N ASN A 15 1.67 -11.43 -16.65
CA ASN A 15 2.41 -11.59 -17.90
C ASN A 15 3.19 -10.33 -18.30
N HIS A 16 3.04 -9.23 -17.56
CA HIS A 16 3.59 -7.93 -17.92
C HIS A 16 4.97 -7.66 -17.35
N LEU A 17 5.30 -8.26 -16.21
CA LEU A 17 6.59 -8.10 -15.53
C LEU A 17 6.95 -9.36 -14.75
N GLU A 18 8.25 -9.56 -14.56
CA GLU A 18 8.75 -10.72 -13.84
C GLU A 18 8.56 -10.56 -12.32
N LYS A 19 7.61 -11.32 -11.75
CA LYS A 19 7.28 -11.32 -10.32
C LYS A 19 8.52 -11.38 -9.42
N LYS A 20 9.39 -12.38 -9.63
CA LYS A 20 10.59 -12.60 -8.81
C LYS A 20 11.54 -11.40 -8.82
N TYR A 21 11.65 -10.73 -9.96
CA TYR A 21 12.49 -9.54 -10.08
C TYR A 21 11.92 -8.35 -9.31
N LEU A 22 10.60 -8.17 -9.33
CA LEU A 22 9.94 -7.14 -8.51
C LEU A 22 10.06 -7.45 -7.02
N GLU A 23 9.84 -8.70 -6.60
CA GLU A 23 10.03 -9.12 -5.20
C GLU A 23 11.46 -8.84 -4.72
N TYR A 24 12.46 -9.20 -5.53
CA TYR A 24 13.87 -8.89 -5.28
C TYR A 24 14.12 -7.37 -5.13
N LYS A 25 13.48 -6.53 -5.97
CA LYS A 25 13.60 -5.07 -5.86
C LYS A 25 12.92 -4.54 -4.60
N LEU A 26 11.74 -5.04 -4.26
CA LEU A 26 10.99 -4.65 -3.06
C LEU A 26 11.77 -4.96 -1.78
N GLN A 27 12.42 -6.12 -1.70
CA GLN A 27 13.25 -6.52 -0.55
C GLN A 27 14.46 -5.59 -0.30
N LYS A 28 14.86 -4.77 -1.27
CA LYS A 28 15.96 -3.80 -1.10
C LYS A 28 15.55 -2.55 -0.31
N TYR A 29 14.25 -2.30 -0.15
CA TYR A 29 13.75 -1.15 0.58
C TYR A 29 13.71 -1.47 2.07
N ARG A 30 14.52 -0.76 2.85
CA ARG A 30 14.57 -0.92 4.32
C ARG A 30 13.22 -0.62 4.97
N GLU A 31 12.42 0.23 4.33
CA GLU A 31 11.08 0.59 4.78
C GLU A 31 10.17 -0.62 4.99
N LEU A 32 10.27 -1.68 4.16
CA LEU A 32 9.47 -2.89 4.40
C LEU A 32 9.84 -3.54 5.73
N ASN A 33 11.14 -3.64 6.02
CA ASN A 33 11.63 -4.19 7.27
C ASN A 33 11.24 -3.30 8.46
N ASP A 34 11.42 -1.98 8.35
CA ASP A 34 11.05 -1.01 9.39
C ASP A 34 9.55 -1.05 9.71
N TRP A 35 8.73 -1.42 8.73
CA TRP A 35 7.28 -1.57 8.88
C TRP A 35 6.83 -2.97 9.31
N GLY A 36 7.75 -3.91 9.47
CA GLY A 36 7.47 -5.32 9.78
C GLY A 36 6.71 -6.04 8.67
N LEU A 37 6.91 -5.64 7.40
CA LEU A 37 6.28 -6.22 6.23
C LEU A 37 7.20 -7.24 5.57
N MET A 38 6.68 -8.44 5.32
CA MET A 38 7.40 -9.54 4.66
C MET A 38 6.69 -9.96 3.38
N LEU A 39 7.46 -10.31 2.36
CA LEU A 39 6.92 -10.91 1.15
C LEU A 39 6.67 -12.41 1.38
N VAL A 40 5.50 -12.89 0.97
CA VAL A 40 5.13 -14.31 1.04
C VAL A 40 4.87 -14.87 -0.36
N ALA A 41 5.20 -16.14 -0.55
CA ALA A 41 5.04 -16.81 -1.84
C ALA A 41 3.61 -17.26 -2.13
N ASP A 42 2.79 -17.44 -1.08
CA ASP A 42 1.41 -17.90 -1.14
C ASP A 42 0.44 -16.75 -0.85
N ALA A 43 -0.60 -16.63 -1.68
CA ALA A 43 -1.64 -15.63 -1.53
C ALA A 43 -2.47 -15.83 -0.26
N SER A 44 -2.72 -17.07 0.17
CA SER A 44 -3.50 -17.32 1.40
C SER A 44 -2.79 -16.93 2.69
N ALA A 45 -1.46 -16.84 2.66
CA ALA A 45 -0.64 -16.40 3.79
C ALA A 45 -0.49 -14.87 3.88
N ALA A 46 -1.03 -14.12 2.91
CA ALA A 46 -0.86 -12.67 2.83
C ALA A 46 -1.97 -11.89 3.54
N ASP A 47 -1.65 -10.75 4.15
CA ASP A 47 -2.65 -9.76 4.55
C ASP A 47 -3.02 -8.88 3.36
N ILE A 48 -2.02 -8.52 2.56
CA ILE A 48 -2.13 -7.61 1.43
C ILE A 48 -1.76 -8.30 0.13
N VAL A 49 -2.54 -8.05 -0.91
CA VAL A 49 -2.26 -8.53 -2.27
C VAL A 49 -1.97 -7.35 -3.18
N ILE A 50 -0.87 -7.43 -3.93
CA ILE A 50 -0.54 -6.49 -5.00
C ILE A 50 -0.84 -7.15 -6.34
N THR A 51 -1.76 -6.57 -7.10
CA THR A 51 -2.11 -6.99 -8.47
C THR A 51 -1.61 -5.98 -9.50
N PHE A 52 -1.43 -6.43 -10.74
CA PHE A 52 -0.87 -5.62 -11.82
C PHE A 52 -1.70 -5.73 -13.10
N ASP A 53 -1.81 -4.61 -13.78
CA ASP A 53 -2.39 -4.48 -15.12
C ASP A 53 -1.46 -3.63 -16.00
N LYS A 54 -1.59 -3.73 -17.32
CA LYS A 54 -0.80 -2.97 -18.28
C LYS A 54 -1.65 -2.47 -19.45
N THR A 55 -1.57 -1.17 -19.70
CA THR A 55 -2.14 -0.53 -20.88
C THR A 55 -1.07 0.27 -21.62
N ALA A 56 -0.72 -0.18 -22.83
CA ALA A 56 0.42 0.35 -23.60
C ALA A 56 1.71 0.39 -22.75
N LEU A 57 2.27 1.56 -22.46
CA LEU A 57 3.47 1.73 -21.63
C LEU A 57 3.17 1.95 -20.13
N ASN A 58 1.90 2.01 -19.74
CA ASN A 58 1.50 2.19 -18.35
C ASN A 58 1.42 0.83 -17.65
N TYR A 59 2.15 0.70 -16.55
CA TYR A 59 2.04 -0.43 -15.62
C TYR A 59 1.32 0.08 -14.38
N ILE A 60 0.17 -0.52 -14.09
CA ILE A 60 -0.72 -0.11 -13.02
C ILE A 60 -0.65 -1.19 -11.94
N PHE A 61 -0.58 -0.78 -10.68
CA PHE A 61 -0.69 -1.70 -9.55
C PHE A 61 -1.84 -1.29 -8.64
N THR A 62 -2.45 -2.30 -8.03
CA THR A 62 -3.49 -2.13 -7.01
C THR A 62 -3.12 -2.93 -5.78
N ILE A 63 -3.18 -2.28 -4.62
CA ILE A 63 -2.94 -2.88 -3.30
C ILE A 63 -4.30 -3.08 -2.64
N THR A 64 -4.62 -4.32 -2.29
CA THR A 64 -5.92 -4.70 -1.73
C THR A 64 -5.72 -5.46 -0.41
N ASP A 65 -6.58 -5.19 0.57
CA ASP A 65 -6.70 -6.03 1.77
C ASP A 65 -7.34 -7.36 1.40
N ARG A 66 -6.64 -8.48 1.60
CA ARG A 66 -7.13 -9.79 1.18
C ARG A 66 -8.42 -10.17 1.92
N ARG A 67 -8.53 -9.81 3.21
CA ARG A 67 -9.66 -10.19 4.06
C ARG A 67 -10.95 -9.50 3.67
N THR A 68 -10.90 -8.19 3.41
CA THR A 68 -12.10 -7.37 3.15
C THR A 68 -12.30 -7.03 1.68
N SER A 69 -11.34 -7.35 0.81
CA SER A 69 -11.31 -6.93 -0.60
C SER A 69 -11.30 -5.41 -0.81
N VAL A 70 -11.02 -4.63 0.24
CA VAL A 70 -10.92 -3.16 0.14
C VAL A 70 -9.66 -2.80 -0.62
N ILE A 71 -9.82 -1.97 -1.66
CA ILE A 71 -8.70 -1.31 -2.34
C ILE A 71 -8.10 -0.30 -1.36
N VAL A 72 -6.87 -0.57 -0.93
CA VAL A 72 -6.14 0.29 -0.01
C VAL A 72 -5.58 1.50 -0.76
N THR A 73 -4.94 1.24 -1.90
CA THR A 73 -4.35 2.26 -2.75
C THR A 73 -3.99 1.68 -4.11
N SER A 74 -3.74 2.55 -5.08
CA SER A 74 -3.25 2.18 -6.40
C SER A 74 -2.27 3.22 -6.92
N GLY A 75 -1.52 2.83 -7.94
CA GLY A 75 -0.55 3.69 -8.59
C GLY A 75 -0.19 3.16 -9.96
N LYS A 76 0.65 3.92 -10.65
CA LYS A 76 1.17 3.52 -11.95
C LYS A 76 2.56 4.06 -12.19
N CYS A 77 3.29 3.43 -13.10
CA CYS A 77 4.48 4.01 -13.72
C CYS A 77 4.42 3.84 -15.23
N VAL A 78 5.21 4.64 -15.95
CA VAL A 78 5.42 4.49 -17.39
C VAL A 78 6.79 3.86 -17.61
N ALA A 79 6.85 2.80 -18.41
CA ALA A 79 8.11 2.12 -18.74
C ALA A 79 8.03 1.43 -20.11
N VAL A 80 9.18 1.32 -20.78
CA VAL A 80 9.27 0.66 -22.10
C VAL A 80 9.26 -0.87 -22.03
N ASN A 81 9.58 -1.46 -20.87
CA ASN A 81 9.57 -2.89 -20.65
C ASN A 81 9.32 -3.25 -19.18
N GLY A 82 9.01 -4.52 -18.92
CA GLY A 82 8.67 -5.03 -17.58
C GLY A 82 9.81 -4.96 -16.56
N ARG A 83 11.08 -5.01 -17.02
CA ARG A 83 12.25 -4.93 -16.14
C ARG A 83 12.44 -3.52 -15.56
N LEU A 84 12.33 -2.49 -16.41
CA LEU A 84 12.33 -1.09 -15.96
C LEU A 84 11.08 -0.77 -15.16
N ALA A 85 9.93 -1.32 -15.56
CA ALA A 85 8.69 -1.18 -14.81
C ALA A 85 8.84 -1.68 -13.38
N ALA A 86 9.43 -2.86 -13.15
CA ALA A 86 9.64 -3.41 -11.82
C ALA A 86 10.47 -2.48 -10.90
N GLU A 87 11.46 -1.78 -11.45
CA GLU A 87 12.25 -0.81 -10.69
C GLU A 87 11.42 0.42 -10.29
N TYR A 88 10.67 0.99 -11.23
CA TYR A 88 9.84 2.16 -10.97
C TYR A 88 8.64 1.84 -10.08
N LEU A 89 8.02 0.68 -10.28
CA LEU A 89 6.93 0.17 -9.45
C LEU A 89 7.40 -0.05 -8.02
N GLY A 90 8.59 -0.62 -7.79
CA GLY A 90 9.13 -0.80 -6.44
C GLY A 90 9.15 0.52 -5.65
N LYS A 91 9.69 1.58 -6.26
CA LYS A 91 9.73 2.93 -5.64
C LYS A 91 8.33 3.49 -5.38
N GLU A 92 7.42 3.39 -6.36
CA GLU A 92 6.07 3.95 -6.23
C GLU A 92 5.21 3.17 -5.22
N ILE A 93 5.35 1.84 -5.15
CA ILE A 93 4.68 0.99 -4.16
C ILE A 93 5.08 1.41 -2.74
N ILE A 94 6.38 1.51 -2.46
CA ILE A 94 6.87 1.92 -1.12
C ILE A 94 6.36 3.31 -0.76
N LYS A 95 6.39 4.25 -1.70
CA LYS A 95 5.82 5.58 -1.51
C LYS A 95 4.33 5.51 -1.15
N LYS A 96 3.51 4.77 -1.90
CA LYS A 96 2.07 4.65 -1.63
C LYS A 96 1.79 3.98 -0.28
N ILE A 97 2.55 2.95 0.10
CA ILE A 97 2.43 2.32 1.42
C ILE A 97 2.72 3.34 2.53
N ARG A 98 3.82 4.11 2.40
CA ARG A 98 4.15 5.19 3.34
C ARG A 98 3.04 6.22 3.46
N ASP A 99 2.52 6.68 2.32
CA ASP A 99 1.48 7.71 2.28
C ASP A 99 0.19 7.24 2.96
N VAL A 100 -0.23 5.98 2.73
CA VAL A 100 -1.40 5.39 3.40
C VAL A 100 -1.15 5.25 4.90
N ARG A 101 0.03 4.79 5.30
CA ARG A 101 0.39 4.66 6.73
C ARG A 101 0.37 6.04 7.40
N ALA A 102 0.96 7.07 6.78
CA ALA A 102 0.99 8.45 7.32
C ALA A 102 -0.39 9.14 7.30
N GLY A 103 -1.19 8.95 6.26
CA GLY A 103 -2.54 9.52 6.14
C GLY A 103 -3.51 8.99 7.21
N SER A 104 -3.26 7.76 7.69
CA SER A 104 -4.00 7.19 8.82
C SER A 104 -3.79 7.97 10.13
N ASP A 105 -2.59 8.51 10.36
CA ASP A 105 -2.29 9.33 11.55
C ASP A 105 -2.92 10.72 11.49
N ARG A 106 -3.12 11.27 10.27
CA ARG A 106 -3.74 12.60 10.11
C ARG A 106 -5.25 12.56 10.34
N ARG A 107 -5.92 11.44 10.03
CA ARG A 107 -7.36 11.26 10.28
C ARG A 107 -7.69 11.02 11.77
N SER A 108 -6.82 10.33 12.53
CA SER A 108 -7.04 10.14 13.97
C SER A 108 -6.92 11.46 14.75
N ARG A 109 -5.92 12.30 14.44
CA ARG A 109 -5.76 13.62 15.08
C ARG A 109 -6.90 14.60 14.83
N LYS A 110 -7.52 14.58 13.64
CA LYS A 110 -8.62 15.50 13.31
C LYS A 110 -9.97 15.11 13.92
N LYS A 111 -10.13 13.84 14.35
CA LYS A 111 -11.33 13.39 15.03
C LYS A 111 -11.30 13.77 16.52
N GLN A 112 -10.12 13.68 17.14
CA GLN A 112 -9.95 14.02 18.56
C GLN A 112 -10.12 15.53 18.85
N SER A 113 -9.83 16.42 17.88
CA SER A 113 -9.97 17.87 18.07
C SER A 113 -11.36 18.43 17.77
N ARG A 114 -12.34 17.59 17.39
CA ARG A 114 -13.72 18.04 17.10
C ARG A 114 -14.71 17.64 18.19
N ASP A 115 -14.37 16.62 18.97
CA ASP A 115 -15.23 16.13 20.05
C ASP A 115 -14.99 16.94 21.36
N ASP A 116 -13.98 17.83 21.40
CA ASP A 116 -13.65 18.69 22.56
C ASP A 116 -14.25 20.13 22.46
N GLU A 117 -14.91 20.50 21.35
CA GLU A 117 -15.43 21.88 21.13
C GLU A 117 -16.96 22.01 21.27
N ASP A 118 -17.70 20.91 21.44
CA ASP A 118 -19.18 20.91 21.45
C ASP A 118 -19.83 20.84 22.87
N ASP A 119 -19.03 20.87 23.95
CA ASP A 119 -19.53 20.74 25.35
C ASP A 119 -19.65 22.07 26.13
N ASP A 120 -19.38 23.23 25.53
CA ASP A 120 -19.34 24.54 26.22
C ASP A 120 -20.53 25.50 25.93
N GLU A 121 -21.66 24.99 25.44
CA GLU A 121 -22.92 25.73 25.44
C GLU A 121 -23.92 25.07 26.41
N TRP A 122 -24.69 25.89 27.13
CA TRP A 122 -25.72 25.54 28.13
C TRP A 122 -25.25 25.43 29.58
N SER A 123 -24.82 26.56 30.15
CA SER A 123 -25.16 26.93 31.52
C SER A 123 -25.16 28.45 31.67
N ASP A 124 -26.30 29.08 31.43
CA ASP A 124 -26.82 30.02 32.42
C ASP A 124 -28.34 30.18 32.31
N SER A 125 -28.97 30.20 33.48
CA SER A 125 -30.42 30.29 33.72
C SER A 125 -30.86 31.73 33.98
#